data_AF-A0A7W6ANL8-F1
#
_entry.id   AF-A0A7W6ANL8-F1
#
_cell.length_a   1.000
_cell.length_b   1.000
_cell.length_c   1.000
_cell.angle_alpha   90.00
_cell.angle_beta   90.00
_cell.angle_gamma   90.00
#
_symmetry.space_group_name_H-M   'P 1'
#
loop_
_entity.id
_entity.type
_entity.pdbx_description
1 polymer ?
#
loop_
_entity_poly.entity_id
_entity_poly.type
_entity_poly.pdbx_seq_one_letter_code
_entity_poly.pdbx_strand_id
1 'polypeptide(L)'
;MNSGSRRAAAALLARLKQGVEAGNDQFVIRLNELAEAYGTGAKKEILEDLGTGWEARTDEEGLIVSRNIPKEVAIEQLGQRLGDLVGSLG
;
A
#
# COMPACT_ATOMS: atom_id res chain seq x y z
N MET A 1 8.26 13.59 -2.14
CA MET A 1 7.49 12.79 -3.10
C MET A 1 6.92 13.73 -4.18
N ASN A 2 7.04 13.40 -5.47
CA ASN A 2 6.51 14.22 -6.56
C ASN A 2 5.04 13.85 -6.86
N SER A 3 4.37 14.52 -7.81
CA SER A 3 2.97 14.24 -8.15
C SER A 3 2.77 12.86 -8.80
N GLY A 4 3.74 12.36 -9.56
CA GLY A 4 3.71 11.03 -10.19
C GLY A 4 3.73 9.90 -9.15
N SER A 5 4.71 9.94 -8.25
CA SER A 5 4.83 8.99 -7.12
C SER A 5 3.60 8.98 -6.22
N ARG A 6 3.01 10.14 -5.92
CA ARG A 6 1.73 10.21 -5.19
C ARG A 6 0.58 9.50 -5.89
N ARG A 7 0.45 9.65 -7.21
CA ARG A 7 -0.57 8.94 -7.99
C ARG A 7 -0.33 7.44 -8.01
N ALA A 8 0.93 7.01 -8.15
CA ALA A 8 1.29 5.60 -8.10
C ALA A 8 1.02 4.98 -6.72
N ALA A 9 1.35 5.68 -5.63
CA ALA A 9 1.00 5.25 -4.27
C ALA A 9 -0.52 5.16 -4.06
N ALA A 10 -1.28 6.17 -4.50
CA ALA A 10 -2.74 6.14 -4.42
C ALA A 10 -3.34 4.95 -5.21
N ALA A 11 -2.83 4.69 -6.41
CA ALA A 11 -3.27 3.55 -7.23
C ALA A 11 -2.95 2.21 -6.55
N LEU A 12 -1.75 2.06 -5.97
CA LEU A 12 -1.36 0.87 -5.22
C LEU A 12 -2.28 0.64 -4.02
N LEU A 13 -2.49 1.65 -3.18
CA LEU A 13 -3.33 1.55 -1.99
C LEU A 13 -4.80 1.24 -2.34
N ALA A 14 -5.32 1.84 -3.42
CA ALA A 14 -6.65 1.53 -3.93
C ALA A 14 -6.77 0.05 -4.36
N ARG A 15 -5.75 -0.49 -5.04
CA ARG A 15 -5.70 -1.90 -5.43
C ARG A 15 -5.66 -2.84 -4.22
N LEU A 16 -4.87 -2.50 -3.20
CA LEU A 16 -4.83 -3.26 -1.94
C LEU A 16 -6.19 -3.25 -1.25
N LYS A 17 -6.85 -2.09 -1.17
CA LYS A 17 -8.17 -1.95 -0.55
C LYS A 17 -9.22 -2.82 -1.25
N GLN A 18 -9.28 -2.76 -2.59
CA GLN A 18 -10.17 -3.62 -3.38
C GLN A 18 -9.88 -5.11 -3.14
N GLY A 19 -8.60 -5.46 -3.04
CA GLY A 19 -8.18 -6.81 -2.72
C GLY A 19 -8.67 -7.30 -1.36
N VAL A 20 -8.56 -6.45 -0.33
CA VAL A 20 -9.08 -6.73 1.02
C VAL A 20 -10.61 -6.86 1.00
N GLU A 21 -11.30 -5.97 0.28
CA GLU A 21 -12.76 -6.03 0.07
C GLU A 21 -13.19 -7.36 -0.56
N ALA A 22 -12.39 -7.90 -1.48
CA ALA A 22 -12.59 -9.19 -2.12
C ALA A 22 -12.17 -10.40 -1.26
N GLY A 23 -11.61 -10.18 -0.06
CA GLY A 23 -11.23 -11.24 0.87
C GLY A 23 -9.78 -11.73 0.75
N ASN A 24 -8.90 -10.95 0.11
CA ASN A 24 -7.47 -11.25 0.06
C ASN A 24 -6.75 -10.63 1.27
N ASP A 25 -5.85 -11.42 1.87
CA ASP A 25 -5.14 -11.04 3.10
C ASP A 25 -3.65 -10.83 2.87
N GLN A 26 -3.16 -11.22 1.70
CA GLN A 26 -1.78 -11.14 1.29
C GLN A 26 -1.70 -10.61 -0.14
N PHE A 27 -0.71 -9.74 -0.38
CA PHE A 27 -0.50 -9.10 -1.67
C PHE A 27 0.97 -9.13 -2.04
N VAL A 28 1.24 -9.43 -3.32
CA VAL A 28 2.57 -9.29 -3.92
C VAL A 28 2.62 -7.94 -4.63
N ILE A 29 3.57 -7.11 -4.23
CA ILE A 29 3.85 -5.81 -4.82
C ILE A 29 5.20 -5.93 -5.52
N ARG A 30 5.19 -5.77 -6.84
CA ARG A 30 6.42 -5.91 -7.63
C ARG A 30 7.39 -4.78 -7.28
N LEU A 31 8.70 -5.04 -7.32
CA LEU A 31 9.72 -4.05 -6.95
C LEU A 31 9.67 -2.78 -7.81
N ASN A 32 9.30 -2.90 -9.09
CA ASN A 32 9.14 -1.74 -9.99
C ASN A 32 7.95 -0.87 -9.59
N GLU A 33 6.83 -1.49 -9.20
CA GLU A 33 5.64 -0.78 -8.72
C GLU A 33 5.93 -0.08 -7.38
N LEU A 34 6.64 -0.76 -6.48
CA LEU A 34 7.10 -0.16 -5.22
C LEU A 34 8.04 1.03 -5.48
N ALA A 35 8.96 0.90 -6.43
CA ALA A 35 9.89 1.97 -6.79
C ALA A 35 9.17 3.18 -7.41
N GLU A 36 8.12 2.96 -8.20
CA GLU A 36 7.33 4.04 -8.79
C GLU A 36 6.50 4.80 -7.73
N ALA A 37 5.89 4.06 -6.81
CA ALA A 37 5.05 4.62 -5.75
C ALA A 37 5.84 5.30 -4.63
N TYR A 38 6.88 4.63 -4.13
CA TYR A 38 7.58 5.02 -2.89
C TYR A 38 9.08 5.27 -3.08
N GLY A 39 9.66 4.88 -4.22
CA GLY A 39 11.10 4.91 -4.46
C GLY A 39 11.81 3.60 -4.13
N THR A 40 13.08 3.51 -4.49
CA THR A 40 13.88 2.29 -4.34
C THR A 40 14.12 1.99 -2.85
N GLY A 41 13.88 0.74 -2.43
CA GLY A 41 14.13 0.31 -1.05
C GLY A 41 13.06 0.75 -0.04
N ALA A 42 11.93 1.27 -0.51
CA ALA A 42 10.95 1.96 0.33
C ALA A 42 9.96 1.03 1.08
N LYS A 43 10.47 -0.06 1.65
CA LYS A 43 9.69 -1.02 2.44
C LYS A 43 9.09 -0.39 3.70
N LYS A 44 9.81 0.55 4.32
CA LYS A 44 9.39 1.19 5.57
C LYS A 44 8.24 2.16 5.31
N GLU A 45 8.36 2.94 4.24
CA GLU A 45 7.41 3.96 3.81
C GLU A 45 6.05 3.34 3.46
N ILE A 46 6.05 2.22 2.73
CA ILE A 46 4.79 1.52 2.44
C ILE A 46 4.15 0.96 3.72
N LEU A 47 4.92 0.42 4.67
CA LEU A 47 4.36 -0.04 5.94
C LEU A 47 3.82 1.11 6.80
N GLU A 48 4.46 2.28 6.77
CA GLU A 48 3.97 3.48 7.43
C GLU A 48 2.64 3.95 6.82
N ASP A 49 2.51 3.88 5.50
CA ASP A 49 1.27 4.19 4.77
C ASP A 49 0.14 3.19 5.03
N LEU A 50 0.47 1.90 5.11
CA LEU A 50 -0.51 0.85 5.40
C LEU A 50 -0.98 0.90 6.86
N GLY A 51 -0.12 1.34 7.77
CA GLY A 51 -0.42 1.47 9.19
C GLY A 51 -0.09 0.23 10.02
N THR A 52 -0.50 0.25 11.29
CA THR A 52 -0.23 -0.85 12.23
C THR A 52 -1.02 -2.09 11.86
N GLY A 53 -0.42 -3.26 12.10
CA GLY A 53 -1.04 -4.54 11.79
C GLY A 53 -0.75 -5.07 10.39
N TRP A 54 0.10 -4.39 9.63
CA TRP A 54 0.64 -4.90 8.38
C TRP A 54 2.07 -5.42 8.59
N GLU A 55 2.37 -6.52 7.93
CA GLU A 55 3.71 -7.09 7.89
C GLU A 55 4.19 -7.15 6.45
N ALA A 56 5.51 -7.00 6.25
CA ALA A 56 6.10 -7.11 4.94
C ALA A 56 7.35 -7.99 4.95
N ARG A 57 7.45 -8.87 3.95
CA ARG A 57 8.63 -9.68 3.65
C ARG A 57 8.99 -9.52 2.17
N THR A 58 10.25 -9.73 1.85
CA THR A 58 10.75 -9.62 0.47
C THR A 58 11.10 -11.02 -0.03
N ASP A 59 10.76 -11.31 -1.28
CA ASP A 59 11.18 -12.51 -1.99
C ASP A 59 11.69 -12.15 -3.40
N GLU A 60 11.86 -13.16 -4.26
CA GLU A 60 12.35 -12.99 -5.63
C GLU A 60 11.34 -12.26 -6.54
N GLU A 61 10.05 -12.27 -6.21
CA GLU A 61 8.99 -11.66 -7.03
C GLU A 61 8.65 -10.22 -6.60
N GLY A 62 8.89 -9.90 -5.32
CA GLY A 62 8.82 -8.54 -4.82
C GLY A 62 8.60 -8.43 -3.31
N LEU A 63 7.80 -7.45 -2.92
CA LEU A 63 7.39 -7.23 -1.54
C LEU A 63 6.04 -7.90 -1.30
N ILE A 64 6.03 -8.91 -0.45
CA ILE A 64 4.79 -9.49 0.07
C ILE A 64 4.36 -8.67 1.28
N VAL A 65 3.16 -8.11 1.23
CA VAL A 65 2.50 -7.51 2.39
C VAL A 65 1.35 -8.38 2.85
N SER A 66 1.13 -8.49 4.16
CA SER A 66 0.05 -9.28 4.75
C SER A 66 -0.59 -8.53 5.90
N ARG A 67 -1.92 -8.62 6.01
CA ARG A 67 -2.65 -8.05 7.16
C ARG A 67 -2.70 -9.04 8.32
N ASN A 68 -2.49 -8.53 9.53
CA ASN A 68 -2.67 -9.22 10.81
C ASN A 68 -3.69 -8.48 11.68
N ILE A 69 -4.65 -7.83 11.02
CA ILE A 69 -5.74 -7.05 11.60
C ILE A 69 -7.05 -7.42 10.90
N PRO A 70 -8.23 -7.17 11.53
CA PRO A 70 -9.52 -7.39 10.89
C PRO A 70 -9.68 -6.66 9.56
N LYS A 71 -10.49 -7.23 8.68
CA LYS A 71 -10.74 -6.71 7.32
C LYS A 71 -11.21 -5.26 7.35
N GLU A 72 -12.13 -4.96 8.26
CA GLU A 72 -12.77 -3.65 8.40
C GLU A 72 -11.74 -2.58 8.77
N VAL A 73 -10.83 -2.90 9.69
CA VAL A 73 -9.73 -2.02 10.11
C VAL A 73 -8.76 -1.77 8.95
N ALA A 74 -8.41 -2.81 8.19
CA ALA A 74 -7.54 -2.67 7.03
C ALA A 74 -8.17 -1.78 5.94
N ILE A 75 -9.47 -1.93 5.66
CA ILE A 75 -10.20 -1.08 4.69
C ILE A 75 -10.23 0.37 5.15
N GLU A 76 -10.45 0.62 6.44
CA GLU A 76 -10.48 1.97 7.02
C GLU A 76 -9.11 2.65 6.90
N GLN A 77 -8.03 1.98 7.31
CA GLN A 77 -6.65 2.49 7.21
C GLN A 77 -6.30 2.85 5.77
N LEU A 78 -6.55 1.94 4.83
CA LEU A 78 -6.29 2.16 3.40
C LEU A 78 -7.16 3.30 2.84
N GLY A 79 -8.42 3.39 3.26
CA GLY A 79 -9.34 4.44 2.83
C GLY A 79 -8.92 5.83 3.32
N GLN A 80 -8.52 5.94 4.58
CA GLN A 80 -8.02 7.18 5.16
C GLN A 80 -6.75 7.65 4.44
N ARG A 81 -5.77 6.76 4.27
CA ARG A 81 -4.52 7.11 3.59
C ARG A 81 -4.73 7.51 2.12
N LEU A 82 -5.64 6.83 1.43
CA LEU A 82 -6.02 7.17 0.06
C LEU A 82 -6.66 8.56 -0.01
N GLY A 83 -7.56 8.90 0.93
CA GLY A 83 -8.17 10.21 1.05
C GLY A 83 -7.13 11.32 1.24
N ASP A 84 -6.15 11.12 2.12
CA ASP A 84 -5.07 12.09 2.38
C ASP A 84 -4.21 12.31 1.13
N LEU A 85 -3.84 11.23 0.44
CA LEU A 85 -3.01 11.31 -0.77
C LEU A 85 -3.73 12.05 -1.90
N VAL A 86 -4.99 11.72 -2.15
CA VAL A 86 -5.80 12.36 -3.20
C VAL A 86 -6.10 13.83 -2.85
N GLY A 87 -6.40 14.13 -1.59
CA GLY A 87 -6.60 15.50 -1.13
C GLY A 87 -5.34 16.37 -1.30
N SER A 88 -4.15 15.79 -1.21
CA SER A 88 -2.87 16.50 -1.41
C SER A 88 -2.52 16.78 -2.88
N LEU A 89 -3.27 16.22 -3.84
CA LEU A 89 -3.04 16.38 -5.29
C LEU A 89 -3.79 17.56 -5.91
N GLY A 90 -4.77 18.13 -5.21
CA GLY A 90 -5.48 19.36 -5.59
C GLY A 90 -4.72 20.61 -5.18
#